data_AF-W1WGZ1-F1
#
_entry.id   AF-W1WGZ1-F1
#
_cell.length_a   1.000
_cell.length_b   1.000
_cell.length_c   1.000
_cell.angle_alpha   90.00
_cell.angle_beta   90.00
_cell.angle_gamma   90.00
#
_symmetry.space_group_name_H-M   'P 1'
#
loop_
_entity.id
_entity.type
_entity.pdbx_description
1 polymer ?
#
loop_
_entity_poly.entity_id
_entity_poly.type
_entity_poly.pdbx_seq_one_letter_code
_entity_poly.pdbx_strand_id
1 'polypeptide(L)' 'MDHDANIISVSQREFEQIYPKPGWVEHDPMEIWATQSSTLVEVLAKADISSDQIAAIGITNQRETT' A
#
# COMPACT_ATOMS: atom_id res chain seq x y z
N MET A 1 -4.55 12.93 0.04
CA MET A 1 -4.57 14.18 0.81
C MET A 1 -5.18 15.26 -0.07
N ASP A 2 -5.83 16.25 0.51
CA ASP A 2 -6.27 17.44 -0.24
C ASP A 2 -5.11 18.46 -0.39
N HIS A 3 -5.39 19.61 -1.00
CA HIS A 3 -4.41 20.68 -1.19
C HIS A 3 -3.93 21.34 0.12
N ASP A 4 -4.67 21.17 1.21
CA ASP A 4 -4.35 21.68 2.55
C ASP A 4 -3.59 20.62 3.40
N ALA A 5 -3.17 19.52 2.76
CA ALA A 5 -2.49 18.38 3.37
C ALA A 5 -3.32 17.59 4.41
N ASN A 6 -4.65 17.70 4.37
CA ASN A 6 -5.51 16.87 5.21
C ASN A 6 -5.61 15.45 4.64
N ILE A 7 -5.65 14.46 5.52
CA ILE A 7 -5.90 13.06 5.15
C ILE A 7 -7.40 12.88 4.88
N ILE A 8 -7.75 12.52 3.64
CA ILE A 8 -9.15 12.29 3.22
C ILE A 8 -9.59 10.87 3.57
N SER A 9 -8.76 9.87 3.28
CA SER A 9 -9.06 8.44 3.48
C SER A 9 -7.76 7.64 3.57
N VAL A 10 -7.83 6.48 4.23
CA VAL A 10 -6.73 5.53 4.39
C VAL A 10 -7.25 4.11 4.21
N SER A 11 -6.51 3.29 3.50
CA SER A 11 -6.67 1.83 3.46
C SER A 11 -5.32 1.16 3.73
N GLN A 12 -5.37 0.04 4.44
CA GLN A 12 -4.21 -0.77 4.77
C GLN A 12 -4.62 -2.24 4.69
N ARG A 13 -3.69 -3.10 4.31
CA ARG A 13 -3.86 -4.55 4.33
C ARG A 13 -2.56 -5.21 4.78
N GLU A 14 -2.69 -6.22 5.62
CA GLU A 14 -1.57 -7.08 6.02
C GLU A 14 -1.26 -8.09 4.91
N PHE A 15 -0.01 -8.50 4.80
CA PHE A 15 0.47 -9.57 3.93
C PHE A 15 1.38 -10.51 4.74
N GLU A 16 1.59 -11.72 4.22
CA GLU A 16 2.29 -12.77 4.94
C GLU A 16 3.79 -12.47 5.13
N GLN A 17 4.30 -12.82 6.31
CA GLN A 17 5.74 -12.89 6.59
C GLN A 17 6.18 -14.35 6.50
N ILE A 18 7.10 -14.65 5.59
CA ILE A 18 7.56 -16.01 5.32
C ILE A 18 8.85 -16.26 6.11
N TYR A 19 8.86 -17.30 6.94
CA TYR A 19 9.97 -17.66 7.82
C TYR A 19 10.56 -19.04 7.45
N PRO A 20 11.31 -19.15 6.34
CA PRO A 20 11.80 -20.45 5.86
C PRO A 20 12.88 -21.05 6.77
N LYS A 21 13.63 -20.21 7.49
CA LYS A 21 14.71 -20.60 8.41
C LYS A 21 14.75 -19.64 9.61
N PRO A 22 15.29 -20.07 10.76
CA PRO A 22 15.49 -19.18 11.90
C PRO A 22 16.29 -17.93 11.51
N GLY A 23 15.75 -16.76 11.82
CA GLY A 23 16.35 -15.46 11.51
C GLY A 23 16.15 -14.94 10.09
N TRP A 24 15.43 -15.68 9.22
CA TRP A 24 15.08 -15.24 7.88
C TRP A 24 13.66 -14.67 7.86
N VAL A 25 13.48 -13.57 7.14
CA VAL A 25 12.17 -12.97 6.88
C VAL A 25 12.10 -12.69 5.39
N GLU A 26 11.23 -13.40 4.69
CA GLU A 26 10.97 -13.23 3.28
C GLU A 26 9.54 -12.75 3.05
N HIS A 27 9.30 -12.12 1.91
CA HIS A 27 7.97 -11.73 1.45
C HIS A 27 7.80 -12.17 -0.01
N ASP A 28 6.59 -12.57 -0.40
CA ASP A 28 6.26 -12.80 -1.81
C ASP A 28 6.04 -11.45 -2.53
N PRO A 29 6.83 -11.10 -3.56
CA PRO A 29 6.62 -9.88 -4.34
C PRO A 29 5.23 -9.78 -4.97
N MET A 30 4.61 -10.91 -5.32
CA MET A 30 3.26 -10.93 -5.88
C MET A 30 2.20 -10.61 -4.85
N GLU A 31 2.39 -11.02 -3.60
CA GLU A 31 1.50 -10.67 -2.50
C GLU A 31 1.65 -9.19 -2.12
N ILE A 32 2.88 -8.67 -2.08
CA ILE A 32 3.13 -7.22 -1.93
C ILE A 32 2.38 -6.46 -3.03
N TRP A 33 2.55 -6.85 -4.30
CA TRP A 33 1.86 -6.18 -5.40
C TRP A 33 0.32 -6.26 -5.27
N ALA A 34 -0.21 -7.45 -4.97
CA ALA A 34 -1.65 -7.66 -4.85
C ALA A 34 -2.26 -6.84 -3.71
N THR A 35 -1.58 -6.76 -2.56
CA THR A 35 -2.05 -5.97 -1.41
C THR A 35 -1.97 -4.47 -1.66
N GLN A 36 -0.89 -3.97 -2.27
CA GLN A 36 -0.76 -2.55 -2.63
C GLN A 36 -1.79 -2.13 -3.70
N SER A 37 -2.04 -2.97 -4.71
CA SER A 37 -3.07 -2.72 -5.73
C SER A 37 -4.48 -2.72 -5.13
N SER A 38 -4.77 -3.68 -4.24
CA SER A 38 -6.07 -3.77 -3.57
C SER A 38 -6.35 -2.56 -2.67
N THR A 39 -5.36 -2.10 -1.90
CA THR A 39 -5.52 -0.94 -1.01
C THR A 39 -5.69 0.36 -1.79
N LEU A 40 -5.07 0.50 -2.96
CA LEU A 40 -5.33 1.63 -3.87
C LEU A 40 -6.79 1.65 -4.33
N VAL A 41 -7.33 0.52 -4.80
CA VAL A 41 -8.74 0.45 -5.23
C VAL A 41 -9.68 0.73 -4.06
N GLU A 42 -9.39 0.18 -2.88
CA GLU A 42 -10.21 0.34 -1.69
C GLU A 42 -10.22 1.79 -1.18
N VAL A 43 -9.07 2.49 -1.18
CA VAL A 43 -9.02 3.88 -0.69
C VAL A 43 -9.78 4.83 -1.62
N LEU A 44 -9.75 4.59 -2.94
CA LEU A 44 -10.53 5.36 -3.92
C LEU A 44 -12.02 5.16 -3.72
N ALA A 45 -12.46 3.91 -3.54
CA ALA A 45 -13.85 3.60 -3.23
C ALA A 45 -14.31 4.21 -1.90
N LYS A 46 -13.47 4.17 -0.85
CA LYS A 46 -13.76 4.77 0.45
C LYS A 46 -13.86 6.30 0.40
N ALA A 47 -13.03 6.94 -0.42
CA ALA A 47 -13.01 8.38 -0.59
C ALA A 47 -14.06 8.88 -1.60
N ASP A 48 -14.77 7.97 -2.28
CA ASP A 48 -15.74 8.27 -3.34
C ASP A 48 -15.17 9.17 -4.45
N ILE A 49 -13.94 8.85 -4.89
CA ILE A 49 -13.24 9.58 -5.97
C ILE A 49 -12.75 8.63 -7.06
N SER A 50 -12.67 9.15 -8.28
CA SER A 50 -12.09 8.46 -9.42
C SER A 50 -10.58 8.72 -9.54
N SER A 51 -9.88 7.84 -10.28
CA SER A 51 -8.42 7.94 -10.43
C SER A 51 -7.95 9.18 -11.19
N ASP A 52 -8.79 9.76 -12.05
CA ASP A 52 -8.50 11.01 -12.77
C ASP A 52 -8.51 12.25 -11.85
N GLN A 53 -9.06 12.14 -10.64
CA GLN A 53 -9.00 13.19 -9.62
C GLN A 53 -7.68 13.17 -8.82
N ILE A 54 -6.81 12.19 -9.03
CA ILE A 54 -5.51 12.08 -8.37
C ILE A 54 -4.47 12.91 -9.13
N ALA A 55 -3.99 13.99 -8.52
CA ALA A 55 -2.98 14.84 -9.13
C ALA A 55 -1.58 14.15 -9.23
N ALA A 56 -1.22 13.34 -8.23
CA ALA A 56 0.07 12.66 -8.16
C ALA A 56 0.03 11.46 -7.20
N ILE A 57 0.99 10.55 -7.35
CA ILE A 57 1.20 9.40 -6.46
C ILE A 57 2.58 9.52 -5.82
N GLY A 58 2.61 9.53 -4.47
CA GLY A 58 3.84 9.39 -3.70
C GLY A 58 4.11 7.93 -3.38
N ILE A 59 5.33 7.45 -3.65
CA ILE A 59 5.74 6.08 -3.35
C ILE A 59 6.73 6.10 -2.20
N THR A 60 6.44 5.31 -1.18
CA THR A 60 7.35 5.06 -0.05
C THR A 60 7.33 3.57 0.25
N ASN A 61 8.46 3.04 0.71
CA ASN A 61 8.65 1.62 0.94
C ASN A 61 9.57 1.38 2.14
N GLN A 62 9.47 0.18 2.73
CA GLN A 62 10.44 -0.29 3.71
C GLN A 62 11.84 -0.27 3.09
N ARG A 63 12.82 0.27 3.82
CA ARG A 63 14.24 0.20 3.46
C ARG A 63 14.89 -0.97 4.20
N GLU A 64 15.87 -1.62 3.56
CA GLU A 64 16.57 -2.81 4.06
C GLU A 64 15.66 -4.04 4.23
N THR A 65 15.13 -4.55 3.11
CA THR A 65 14.74 -5.96 3.02
C THR A 65 16.03 -6.81 2.95
N THR A 66 16.62 -7.10 4.11
CA THR A 66 17.75 -8.04 4.29
C THR A 66 17.29 -9.48 4.37
#